data_AF-A0A939CVR8-F1
#
_entry.id   AF-A0A939CVR8-F1
#
_cell.length_a   1.000
_cell.length_b   1.000
_cell.length_c   1.000
_cell.angle_alpha   90.00
_cell.angle_beta   90.00
_cell.angle_gamma   90.00
#
_symmetry.space_group_name_H-M   'P 1'
#
loop_
_entity.id
_entity.type
_entity.pdbx_description
1 polymer ?
#
loop_
_entity_poly.entity_id
_entity_poly.type
_entity_poly.pdbx_seq_one_letter_code
_entity_poly.pdbx_strand_id
1 'polypeptide(L)'
;MFTRSELEIKTIKELSELCLRYGIKPTGNKGYKTSWITSLMVFPQMALSQFEAGKGLKPPTFAFMQALSNAIDEMNAPTDEQAALIKITMEGRIMNYPDRYTQEKLLALHKAKMYLELALGLLSK
;
A
#
# COMPACT_ATOMS: atom_id res chain seq x y z
N MET A 1 18.02 9.09 -1.06
CA MET A 1 17.41 10.38 -1.42
C MET A 1 18.33 11.10 -2.38
N PHE A 2 17.78 11.97 -3.25
CA PHE A 2 18.59 12.75 -4.18
C PHE A 2 19.59 13.63 -3.43
N THR A 3 20.82 13.69 -3.93
CA THR A 3 21.83 14.60 -3.41
C THR A 3 21.85 15.89 -4.22
N ARG A 4 22.29 17.00 -3.62
CA ARG A 4 22.44 18.26 -4.35
C ARG A 4 23.35 18.10 -5.56
N SER A 5 24.51 17.45 -5.39
CA SER A 5 25.49 17.23 -6.47
C SER A 5 24.93 16.43 -7.64
N GLU A 6 24.11 15.41 -7.38
CA GLU A 6 23.44 14.62 -8.43
C GLU A 6 22.44 15.47 -9.23
N LEU A 7 21.74 16.39 -8.58
CA LEU A 7 20.72 17.22 -9.23
C LEU A 7 21.32 18.43 -9.95
N GLU A 8 22.45 18.96 -9.46
CA GLU A 8 23.13 20.11 -10.04
C GLU A 8 23.75 19.83 -11.41
N ILE A 9 24.09 18.57 -11.73
CA ILE A 9 24.59 18.21 -13.06
C ILE A 9 23.48 18.07 -14.11
N LYS A 10 22.20 17.99 -13.70
CA LYS A 10 21.05 17.81 -14.60
C LYS A 10 20.59 19.13 -15.23
N THR A 11 20.01 19.09 -16.41
CA THR A 11 19.35 20.22 -17.05
C THR A 11 17.98 20.50 -16.42
N ILE A 12 17.40 21.69 -16.67
CA ILE A 12 16.05 22.02 -16.22
C ILE A 12 15.02 21.02 -16.78
N LYS A 13 15.19 20.59 -18.03
CA LYS A 13 14.30 19.60 -18.68
C LYS A 13 14.32 18.27 -17.91
N GLU A 14 15.50 17.73 -17.64
CA GLU A 14 15.66 16.48 -16.88
C GLU A 14 15.12 16.60 -15.45
N LEU A 15 15.34 17.73 -14.79
CA LEU A 15 14.79 17.98 -13.45
C LEU A 15 13.26 18.07 -13.45
N SER A 16 12.67 18.70 -14.46
CA SER A 16 11.23 18.77 -14.64
C SER A 16 10.64 17.39 -14.92
N GLU A 17 11.26 16.60 -15.79
CA GLU A 17 10.84 15.22 -16.08
C GLU A 17 10.94 14.33 -14.84
N LEU A 18 11.98 14.51 -14.03
CA LEU A 18 12.15 13.78 -12.77
C LEU A 18 11.06 14.16 -11.76
N CYS A 19 10.77 15.45 -11.61
CA CYS A 19 9.66 15.92 -10.77
C CYS A 19 8.32 15.36 -11.24
N LEU A 20 8.06 15.35 -12.55
CA LEU A 20 6.84 14.80 -13.13
C LEU A 20 6.70 13.30 -12.86
N ARG A 21 7.78 12.53 -13.03
CA ARG A 21 7.80 11.08 -12.76
C ARG A 21 7.37 10.75 -11.33
N TYR A 22 7.74 11.57 -10.36
CA TYR A 22 7.38 11.39 -8.96
C TYR A 22 6.15 12.20 -8.52
N GLY A 23 5.48 12.89 -9.44
CA GLY A 23 4.29 13.70 -9.13
C GLY A 23 4.56 14.94 -8.27
N ILE A 24 5.81 15.42 -8.22
CA ILE A 24 6.23 16.56 -7.39
C ILE A 24 6.16 17.85 -8.20
N LYS A 25 5.65 18.92 -7.59
CA LYS A 25 5.62 20.27 -8.19
C LYS A 25 6.84 21.10 -7.74
N PRO A 26 7.35 22.01 -8.57
CA PRO A 26 8.41 22.94 -8.16
C PRO A 26 7.90 23.90 -7.08
N THR A 27 8.71 24.18 -6.07
CA THR A 27 8.39 25.09 -4.95
C THR A 27 8.38 26.57 -5.33
N GLY A 28 8.77 26.90 -6.57
CA GLY A 28 8.89 28.26 -7.07
C GLY A 28 8.77 28.33 -8.60
N ASN A 29 9.43 29.32 -9.21
CA ASN A 29 9.37 29.53 -10.64
C ASN A 29 9.99 28.35 -11.41
N LYS A 30 9.24 27.80 -12.37
CA LYS A 30 9.63 26.68 -13.25
C LYS A 30 10.83 26.99 -14.15
N GLY A 31 11.11 28.27 -14.41
CA GLY A 31 12.29 28.70 -15.16
C GLY A 31 13.59 28.58 -14.38
N TYR A 32 13.54 28.40 -13.05
CA TYR A 32 14.74 28.31 -12.22
C TYR A 32 15.07 26.88 -11.86
N LYS A 33 16.29 26.47 -12.21
CA LYS A 33 16.87 25.17 -11.84
C LYS A 33 16.78 24.89 -10.35
N THR A 34 17.06 25.91 -9.52
CA THR A 34 17.02 25.83 -8.06
C THR A 34 15.63 25.46 -7.51
N SER A 35 14.54 25.91 -8.14
CA SER A 35 13.18 25.53 -7.74
C SER A 35 12.94 24.03 -7.85
N TRP A 36 13.42 23.41 -8.94
CA TRP A 36 13.28 21.97 -9.15
C TRP A 36 14.17 21.15 -8.22
N ILE A 37 15.43 21.57 -8.06
CA ILE A 37 16.38 20.93 -7.13
C ILE A 37 15.82 20.97 -5.71
N THR A 38 15.32 22.13 -5.28
CA THR A 38 14.77 22.30 -3.93
C THR A 38 13.58 21.38 -3.69
N SER A 39 12.63 21.30 -4.63
CA SER A 39 11.51 20.36 -4.53
C SER A 39 11.97 18.91 -4.38
N LEU A 40 12.92 18.46 -5.20
CA LEU A 40 13.43 17.09 -5.18
C LEU A 40 14.23 16.75 -3.91
N MET A 41 14.88 17.75 -3.31
CA MET A 41 15.60 17.58 -2.05
C MET A 41 14.67 17.58 -0.83
N VAL A 42 13.63 18.42 -0.84
CA VAL A 42 12.84 18.74 0.35
C VAL A 42 11.58 17.85 0.48
N PHE A 43 11.03 17.34 -0.62
CA PHE A 43 9.82 16.49 -0.56
C PHE A 43 9.90 15.32 0.44
N PRO A 44 11.06 14.65 0.66
CA PRO A 44 11.16 13.56 1.61
C PRO A 44 10.85 13.98 3.04
N GLN A 45 11.50 15.06 3.47
CA GLN A 45 11.35 15.59 4.82
C GLN A 45 9.97 16.19 5.01
N MET A 46 9.41 16.82 3.97
CA MET A 46 8.01 17.25 3.99
C MET A 46 7.05 16.08 4.12
N ALA A 47 7.27 14.97 3.41
CA ALA A 47 6.40 13.80 3.49
C ALA A 47 6.40 13.19 4.90
N LEU A 48 7.57 13.06 5.53
CA LEU A 48 7.69 12.58 6.92
C LEU A 48 7.03 13.54 7.92
N SER A 49 7.30 14.84 7.81
CA SER A 49 6.67 15.85 8.68
C SER A 49 5.14 15.89 8.52
N GLN A 50 4.63 15.69 7.30
CA GLN A 50 3.18 15.61 7.07
C GLN A 50 2.58 14.35 7.68
N PHE A 51 3.27 13.21 7.59
CA PHE A 51 2.85 11.96 8.22
C PHE A 51 2.78 12.11 9.74
N GLU A 52 3.80 12.68 10.37
CA GLU A 52 3.81 12.97 11.82
C GLU A 52 2.72 13.96 12.23
N ALA A 53 2.43 14.95 11.39
CA ALA A 53 1.34 15.90 11.60
C ALA A 53 -0.06 15.33 11.30
N GLY A 54 -0.18 14.06 10.92
CA GLY A 54 -1.46 13.40 10.59
C GLY A 54 -2.11 13.93 9.31
N LYS A 55 -1.34 14.52 8.40
CA LYS A 55 -1.81 15.03 7.11
C LYS A 55 -1.62 13.99 6.00
N GLY A 56 -2.70 13.69 5.27
CA GLY A 56 -2.67 12.71 4.20
C GLY A 56 -2.83 11.29 4.75
N LEU A 57 -1.88 10.40 4.45
CA LEU A 57 -1.85 9.05 5.00
C LEU A 57 -1.60 9.12 6.50
N LYS A 58 -2.47 8.48 7.29
CA LYS A 58 -2.39 8.46 8.75
C LYS A 58 -2.85 7.10 9.28
N PRO A 59 -2.39 6.69 10.47
CA PRO A 59 -2.87 5.46 11.08
C PRO A 59 -4.39 5.53 11.30
N PRO A 60 -5.10 4.40 11.19
CA PRO A 60 -6.50 4.31 11.55
C PRO A 60 -6.70 4.54 13.05
N THR A 61 -7.94 4.82 13.44
CA THR A 61 -8.28 4.97 14.85
C THR A 61 -8.24 3.63 15.58
N PHE A 62 -8.04 3.67 16.89
CA PHE A 62 -8.11 2.48 17.73
C PHE A 62 -9.44 1.73 17.57
N ALA A 63 -10.57 2.46 17.50
CA ALA A 63 -11.88 1.86 17.30
C ALA A 63 -11.97 1.06 15.98
N PHE A 64 -11.36 1.56 14.91
CA PHE A 64 -11.30 0.85 13.64
C PHE A 64 -10.41 -0.39 13.73
N MET A 65 -9.27 -0.29 14.42
CA MET A 65 -8.40 -1.44 14.67
C MET A 65 -9.11 -2.54 15.47
N GLN A 66 -9.89 -2.18 16.49
CA GLN A 66 -10.71 -3.13 17.24
C GLN A 66 -11.78 -3.78 16.36
N ALA A 67 -12.45 -2.99 15.52
CA ALA A 67 -13.46 -3.52 14.59
C ALA A 67 -12.85 -4.52 13.59
N LEU A 68 -11.64 -4.26 13.09
CA LEU A 68 -10.90 -5.21 12.24
C LEU A 68 -10.56 -6.50 12.98
N SER A 69 -10.05 -6.41 14.21
CA SER A 69 -9.76 -7.59 15.03
C SER A 69 -11.01 -8.44 15.25
N ASN A 70 -12.11 -7.82 15.66
CA ASN A 70 -13.38 -8.51 15.90
C ASN A 70 -13.89 -9.22 14.63
N ALA A 71 -13.76 -8.57 13.46
CA ALA A 71 -14.16 -9.19 12.19
C ALA A 71 -13.31 -10.41 11.85
N ILE A 72 -11.99 -10.37 12.07
CA ILE A 72 -11.09 -11.51 11.84
C ILE A 72 -11.45 -12.69 12.76
N ASP A 73 -11.78 -12.41 14.02
CA ASP A 73 -12.19 -13.40 15.01
C ASP A 73 -13.52 -14.06 14.61
N GLU A 74 -14.50 -13.27 14.15
CA GLU A 74 -15.80 -13.76 13.67
C GLU A 74 -15.68 -14.70 12.46
N MET A 75 -14.66 -14.49 11.61
CA MET A 75 -14.42 -15.34 10.44
C MET A 75 -13.92 -16.75 10.78
N ASN A 76 -13.48 -17.01 12.02
CA ASN A 76 -12.99 -18.33 12.50
C ASN A 76 -11.85 -18.94 11.66
N ALA A 77 -11.29 -20.07 12.12
CA ALA A 77 -10.36 -20.86 11.33
C ALA A 77 -11.14 -21.78 10.36
N PRO A 78 -10.62 -22.05 9.15
CA PRO A 78 -11.21 -23.07 8.30
C PRO A 78 -11.16 -24.45 8.98
N THR A 79 -12.17 -25.29 8.75
CA THR A 79 -12.09 -26.72 9.13
C THR A 79 -11.00 -27.42 8.32
N ASP A 80 -10.62 -28.63 8.71
CA ASP A 80 -9.60 -29.41 8.00
C ASP A 80 -9.98 -29.66 6.53
N GLU A 81 -11.26 -29.93 6.24
CA GLU A 81 -11.77 -30.11 4.88
C GLU A 81 -11.75 -28.81 4.09
N GLN A 82 -12.14 -27.69 4.71
CA GLN A 82 -12.07 -26.38 4.07
C GLN A 82 -10.62 -26.01 3.75
N ALA A 83 -9.70 -26.26 4.68
CA ALA A 83 -8.27 -26.02 4.49
C ALA A 83 -7.69 -26.89 3.37
N ALA A 84 -8.06 -28.18 3.31
CA ALA A 84 -7.67 -29.06 2.22
C ALA A 84 -8.21 -28.57 0.87
N LEU A 85 -9.49 -28.21 0.80
CA LEU A 85 -10.13 -27.67 -0.40
C LEU A 85 -9.45 -26.36 -0.85
N ILE A 86 -9.15 -25.45 0.07
CA ILE A 86 -8.43 -24.20 -0.22
C ILE A 86 -7.07 -24.50 -0.84
N LYS A 87 -6.28 -25.40 -0.26
CA LYS A 87 -4.94 -25.78 -0.77
C LYS A 87 -5.00 -26.30 -2.20
N ILE A 88 -5.86 -27.28 -2.48
CA ILE A 88 -5.98 -27.82 -3.84
C ILE A 88 -6.50 -26.76 -4.83
N THR A 89 -7.35 -25.84 -4.37
CA THR A 89 -7.83 -24.72 -5.20
C THR A 89 -6.69 -23.76 -5.55
N MET A 90 -5.78 -23.48 -4.61
CA MET A 90 -4.59 -22.67 -4.84
C MET A 90 -3.59 -23.35 -5.79
N GLU A 91 -3.58 -24.68 -5.86
CA GLU A 91 -2.85 -25.47 -6.86
C GLU A 91 -3.51 -25.47 -8.25
N GLY A 92 -4.65 -24.78 -8.41
CA GLY A 92 -5.37 -24.67 -9.68
C GLY A 92 -6.39 -25.77 -9.94
N ARG A 93 -6.67 -26.65 -8.96
CA ARG A 93 -7.68 -27.70 -9.09
C ARG A 93 -9.07 -27.12 -8.80
N ILE A 94 -9.92 -27.11 -9.81
CA ILE A 94 -11.29 -26.57 -9.73
C ILE A 94 -12.33 -27.70 -9.86
N MET A 95 -13.40 -27.60 -9.08
CA MET A 95 -14.55 -28.47 -9.17
C MET A 95 -15.37 -28.15 -10.43
N ASN A 96 -16.30 -29.03 -10.78
CA ASN A 96 -17.28 -28.76 -11.82
C ASN A 96 -18.44 -27.92 -11.26
N TYR A 97 -19.25 -27.34 -12.15
CA TYR A 97 -20.49 -26.70 -11.73
C TYR A 97 -21.50 -27.74 -11.22
N PRO A 98 -22.32 -27.40 -10.20
CA PRO A 98 -22.44 -26.08 -9.58
C PRO A 98 -21.42 -25.77 -8.47
N ASP A 99 -20.70 -26.77 -7.96
CA ASP A 99 -19.86 -26.67 -6.76
C ASP A 99 -18.67 -25.72 -6.88
N ARG A 100 -18.18 -25.50 -8.11
CA ARG A 100 -17.12 -24.51 -8.41
C ARG A 100 -17.40 -23.14 -7.79
N TYR A 101 -18.65 -22.68 -7.84
CA TYR A 101 -19.02 -21.37 -7.30
C TYR A 101 -18.75 -21.30 -5.79
N THR A 102 -19.14 -22.34 -5.05
CA THR A 102 -18.94 -22.41 -3.61
C THR A 102 -17.47 -22.58 -3.25
N GLN A 103 -16.72 -23.37 -4.03
CA GLN A 103 -15.27 -23.51 -3.88
C GLN A 103 -14.54 -22.16 -4.04
N GLU A 104 -14.85 -21.41 -5.09
CA GLU A 104 -14.25 -20.09 -5.34
C GLU A 104 -14.62 -19.09 -4.24
N LYS A 105 -15.87 -19.14 -3.76
CA LYS A 105 -16.33 -18.31 -2.63
C LYS A 105 -15.56 -18.64 -1.34
N LEU A 106 -15.32 -19.91 -1.05
CA LEU A 106 -14.51 -20.33 0.10
C LEU A 106 -13.08 -19.79 0.00
N LEU A 107 -12.44 -19.94 -1.16
CA LEU A 107 -11.09 -19.41 -1.40
C LEU A 107 -11.05 -17.88 -1.26
N ALA A 108 -12.04 -17.17 -1.81
CA ALA A 108 -12.13 -15.72 -1.71
C ALA A 108 -12.26 -15.25 -0.26
N LEU A 109 -13.10 -15.92 0.53
CA LEU A 109 -13.27 -15.62 1.96
C LEU A 109 -11.97 -15.83 2.73
N HIS A 110 -11.27 -16.94 2.49
CA HIS A 110 -9.98 -17.21 3.12
C HIS A 110 -8.93 -16.15 2.78
N LYS A 111 -8.83 -15.75 1.50
CA LYS A 111 -7.93 -14.67 1.07
C LYS A 111 -8.28 -13.35 1.74
N ALA A 112 -9.56 -13.01 1.84
CA ALA A 112 -10.01 -11.80 2.53
C ALA A 112 -9.54 -11.81 3.99
N LYS A 113 -9.73 -12.92 4.72
CA LYS A 113 -9.24 -13.06 6.10
C LYS A 113 -7.73 -12.85 6.19
N MET A 114 -6.97 -13.52 5.34
CA MET A 114 -5.50 -13.40 5.30
C MET A 114 -5.05 -11.94 5.06
N TYR A 115 -5.71 -11.22 4.15
CA TYR A 115 -5.38 -9.81 3.91
C TYR A 115 -5.73 -8.90 5.08
N LEU A 116 -6.82 -9.19 5.80
CA LEU A 116 -7.17 -8.47 7.03
C LEU A 116 -6.15 -8.72 8.15
N GLU A 117 -5.73 -9.96 8.35
CA GLU A 117 -4.69 -10.34 9.32
C GLU A 117 -3.35 -9.66 8.99
N LEU A 118 -2.96 -9.66 7.71
CA LEU A 118 -1.76 -8.96 7.25
C LEU A 118 -1.85 -7.46 7.50
N ALA A 119 -3.00 -6.84 7.16
CA ALA A 119 -3.22 -5.42 7.39
C ALA A 119 -3.13 -5.08 8.89
N LEU A 120 -3.80 -5.87 9.75
CA LEU A 120 -3.75 -5.68 11.21
C LEU A 120 -2.31 -5.78 11.72
N GLY A 121 -1.57 -6.83 11.31
CA GLY A 121 -0.17 -7.01 11.71
C GLY A 121 0.79 -5.93 11.22
N LEU A 122 0.48 -5.24 10.12
CA LEU A 122 1.25 -4.08 9.65
C LEU A 122 0.90 -2.80 10.42
N LEU A 123 -0.34 -2.65 10.84
CA LEU A 123 -0.87 -1.48 11.54
C LEU A 123 -0.63 -1.52 13.06
N SER A 124 -0.33 -2.69 13.62
CA SER A 124 -0.01 -2.89 15.04
C SER A 124 1.49 -2.78 15.36
N LYS A 125 2.32 -2.36 14.39
CA LYS A 125 3.76 -2.10 14.58
C LYS A 125 4.00 -0.63 14.91
#